data_AF-A0A1I2H110-F1
#
_entry.id   AF-A0A1I2H110-F1
#
_cell.length_a   1.000
_cell.length_b   1.000
_cell.length_c   1.000
_cell.angle_alpha   90.00
_cell.angle_beta   90.00
_cell.angle_gamma   90.00
#
_symmetry.space_group_name_H-M   'P 1'
#
loop_
_entity.id
_entity.type
_entity.pdbx_description
1 polymer ?
#
loop_
_entity_poly.entity_id
_entity_poly.type
_entity_poly.pdbx_seq_one_letter_code
_entity_poly.pdbx_strand_id
1 'polypeptide(L)'
;MPPKKGSKNAAKYQRQLVERTMSLLNDLLADMNSSGALFENITSLSKFLEKRSGASSVTLRRNPRYRELLDKYLNSQRGAVSVLSKTQKDQNILKTRIKLLEIENSNKATKIRRLEAALSNLTQSADITPPPLEAPEVDGSRNSYDDFTCTANLVLALLELLPGVIVDSKRRVIIDEHSLSSNDVVATENLAGPFINWMLSRDAL
;
A
#
# COMPACT_ATOMS: atom_id res chain seq x y z
N MET A 1 8.78 -14.71 57.86
CA MET A 1 9.97 -15.53 57.51
C MET A 1 11.08 -14.61 57.00
N PRO A 2 12.25 -14.54 57.66
CA PRO A 2 13.37 -13.73 57.17
C PRO A 2 13.99 -14.39 55.92
N PRO A 3 14.51 -13.62 54.96
CA PRO A 3 15.14 -14.16 53.77
C PRO A 3 16.43 -14.93 54.13
N LYS A 4 16.59 -16.13 53.56
CA LYS A 4 17.78 -17.00 53.77
C LYS A 4 19.08 -16.22 53.49
N LYS A 5 19.93 -16.08 54.51
CA LYS A 5 21.31 -15.56 54.40
C LYS A 5 22.04 -16.35 53.30
N GLY A 6 22.48 -15.66 52.24
CA GLY A 6 23.17 -16.25 51.08
C GLY A 6 22.56 -15.89 49.71
N SER A 7 21.25 -15.58 49.64
CA SER A 7 20.57 -15.32 48.37
C SER A 7 21.00 -14.02 47.68
N LYS A 8 21.26 -12.96 48.46
CA LYS A 8 21.69 -11.65 47.92
C LYS A 8 23.08 -11.72 47.26
N ASN A 9 24.00 -12.53 47.79
CA ASN A 9 25.34 -12.70 47.22
C ASN A 9 25.32 -13.55 45.95
N ALA A 10 24.50 -14.61 45.93
CA ALA A 10 24.31 -15.44 44.74
C ALA A 10 23.71 -14.64 43.58
N ALA A 11 22.69 -13.82 43.84
CA ALA A 11 22.08 -12.97 42.81
C ALA A 11 23.06 -11.92 42.27
N LYS A 12 23.88 -11.31 43.14
CA LYS A 12 24.92 -10.37 42.72
C LYS A 12 25.99 -11.05 41.87
N TYR A 13 26.45 -12.23 42.26
CA TYR A 13 27.41 -13.03 41.50
C TYR A 13 26.88 -13.42 40.13
N GLN A 14 25.62 -13.88 40.05
CA GLN A 14 24.98 -14.21 38.77
C GLN A 14 24.87 -13.00 37.85
N ARG A 15 24.51 -11.82 38.38
CA ARG A 15 24.48 -10.57 37.59
C ARG A 15 25.87 -10.22 37.05
N GLN A 16 26.90 -10.28 37.89
CA GLN A 16 28.28 -10.02 37.48
C GLN A 16 28.77 -11.01 36.41
N LEU A 17 28.41 -12.29 36.54
CA LEU A 17 28.75 -13.31 35.55
C LEU A 17 28.06 -13.01 34.21
N VAL A 18 26.78 -12.64 34.24
CA VAL A 18 26.01 -12.29 33.04
C VAL A 18 26.57 -11.04 32.37
N GLU A 19 26.91 -10.01 33.14
CA GLU A 19 27.50 -8.77 32.63
C GLU A 19 28.88 -9.01 32.00
N ARG A 20 29.76 -9.77 32.66
CA ARG A 20 31.06 -10.15 32.09
C ARG A 20 30.90 -10.93 30.78
N THR A 21 29.98 -11.89 30.75
CA THR A 21 29.71 -12.67 29.54
C THR A 21 29.13 -11.80 28.43
N MET A 22 28.25 -10.84 28.75
CA MET A 22 27.73 -9.88 27.76
C MET A 22 28.82 -8.97 27.19
N SER A 23 29.73 -8.46 28.03
CA SER A 23 30.86 -7.66 27.55
C SER A 23 31.69 -8.46 26.54
N LEU A 24 32.07 -9.69 26.91
CA LEU A 24 32.87 -10.57 26.06
C LEU A 24 32.14 -10.92 24.77
N LEU A 25 30.82 -11.15 24.82
CA LEU A 25 30.02 -11.38 23.62
C LEU A 25 29.96 -10.15 22.71
N ASN A 26 29.82 -8.94 23.25
CA ASN A 26 29.85 -7.71 22.47
C ASN A 26 31.20 -7.53 21.76
N ASP A 27 32.30 -7.75 22.46
CA ASP A 27 33.65 -7.64 21.90
C ASP A 27 33.84 -8.66 20.76
N LEU A 28 33.46 -9.92 20.98
CA LEU A 28 33.49 -10.96 19.95
C LEU A 28 32.62 -10.62 18.73
N LEU A 29 31.44 -10.06 18.95
CA LEU A 29 30.53 -9.68 17.86
C LEU A 29 31.04 -8.46 17.08
N ALA A 30 31.70 -7.51 17.75
CA ALA A 30 32.37 -6.38 17.11
C ALA A 30 33.55 -6.85 16.23
N ASP A 31 34.36 -7.79 16.73
CA ASP A 31 35.43 -8.43 15.96
C ASP A 31 34.90 -9.19 14.76
N MET A 32 33.78 -9.90 14.93
CA MET A 32 33.13 -10.64 13.84
C MET A 32 32.53 -9.71 12.78
N ASN A 33 31.96 -8.58 13.20
CA ASN A 33 31.48 -7.56 12.27
C ASN A 33 32.63 -6.97 11.43
N SER A 34 33.80 -6.78 12.05
CA SER A 34 35.01 -6.27 11.38
C SER A 34 35.63 -7.28 10.43
N SER A 35 35.60 -8.58 10.78
CA SER A 35 36.09 -9.68 9.94
C SER A 35 35.10 -10.15 8.86
N GLY A 36 33.86 -9.67 8.88
CA GLY A 36 32.85 -9.99 7.87
C GLY A 36 32.28 -11.42 7.98
N ALA A 37 32.33 -12.04 9.16
CA ALA A 37 31.82 -13.39 9.35
C ALA A 37 30.27 -13.42 9.28
N LEU A 38 29.74 -14.12 8.27
CA LEU A 38 28.30 -14.27 8.04
C LEU A 38 27.78 -15.57 8.67
N PHE A 39 26.57 -15.51 9.23
CA PHE A 39 25.92 -16.65 9.86
C PHE A 39 24.46 -16.71 9.44
N GLU A 40 24.01 -17.88 8.98
CA GLU A 40 22.65 -18.06 8.47
C GLU A 40 21.58 -18.10 9.57
N ASN A 41 21.96 -18.56 10.77
CA ASN A 41 20.99 -18.74 11.85
C ASN A 41 21.65 -18.63 13.24
N ILE A 42 20.82 -18.36 14.25
CA ILE A 42 21.26 -18.22 15.64
C ILE A 42 21.94 -19.49 16.19
N THR A 43 21.62 -20.66 15.65
CA THR A 43 22.23 -21.94 16.05
C THR A 43 23.70 -22.01 15.63
N SER A 44 24.02 -21.62 14.40
CA SER A 44 25.38 -21.56 13.87
C SER A 44 26.22 -20.52 14.61
N LEU A 45 25.67 -19.34 14.84
CA LEU A 45 26.31 -18.26 15.60
C LEU A 45 26.59 -18.68 17.06
N SER A 46 25.60 -19.26 17.74
CA SER A 46 25.77 -19.71 19.13
C SER A 46 26.78 -20.85 19.28
N LYS A 47 26.86 -21.79 18.32
CA LYS A 47 27.91 -22.83 18.31
C LYS A 47 29.31 -22.25 18.10
N PHE A 48 29.44 -21.22 17.27
CA PHE A 48 30.72 -20.54 17.06
C PHE A 48 31.16 -19.79 18.32
N LEU A 49 30.24 -19.04 18.93
CA LEU A 49 30.48 -18.30 20.16
C LEU A 49 30.75 -19.20 21.36
N GLU A 50 30.18 -20.41 21.41
CA GLU A 50 30.45 -21.38 22.48
C GLU A 50 31.94 -21.70 22.59
N LYS A 51 32.64 -21.85 21.45
CA LYS A 51 34.09 -22.12 21.43
C LYS A 51 34.94 -20.96 21.94
N ARG A 52 34.47 -19.71 21.83
CA ARG A 52 35.25 -18.50 22.15
C ARG A 52 34.87 -17.85 23.48
N SER A 53 33.59 -17.91 23.84
CA SER A 53 33.05 -17.29 25.06
C SER A 53 33.03 -18.23 26.26
N GLY A 54 33.16 -19.55 26.05
CA GLY A 54 33.00 -20.57 27.08
C GLY A 54 31.55 -20.75 27.58
N ALA A 55 30.59 -19.97 27.06
CA ALA A 55 29.18 -20.11 27.37
C ALA A 55 28.53 -21.13 26.43
N SER A 56 27.81 -22.11 26.97
CA SER A 56 27.16 -23.12 26.14
C SER A 56 26.16 -22.51 25.16
N SER A 57 26.11 -23.03 23.93
CA SER A 57 25.19 -22.56 22.90
C SER A 57 23.72 -22.67 23.33
N VAL A 58 23.37 -23.61 24.22
CA VAL A 58 22.02 -23.70 24.81
C VAL A 58 21.75 -22.50 25.72
N THR A 59 22.70 -22.13 26.57
CA THR A 59 22.59 -20.98 27.48
C THR A 59 22.45 -19.67 26.70
N LEU A 60 23.23 -19.51 25.63
CA LEU A 60 23.16 -18.35 24.74
C LEU A 60 21.78 -18.19 24.09
N ARG A 61 21.13 -19.30 23.71
CA ARG A 61 19.80 -19.28 23.08
C ARG A 61 18.63 -19.17 24.07
N ARG A 62 18.79 -19.65 25.30
CA ARG A 62 17.75 -19.65 26.34
C ARG A 62 17.67 -18.35 27.12
N ASN A 63 18.79 -17.65 27.34
CA ASN A 63 18.77 -16.39 28.05
C ASN A 63 18.28 -15.27 27.10
N PRO A 64 17.18 -14.54 27.43
CA PRO A 64 16.62 -13.53 26.55
C PRO A 64 17.59 -12.39 26.25
N ARG A 65 18.45 -12.01 27.21
CA ARG A 65 19.43 -10.93 27.03
C ARG A 65 20.50 -11.28 26.01
N TYR A 66 21.03 -12.51 26.08
CA TYR A 66 22.01 -12.97 25.09
C TYR A 66 21.36 -13.14 23.73
N ARG A 67 20.15 -13.71 23.70
CA ARG A 67 19.40 -13.92 22.47
C ARG A 67 19.15 -12.63 21.70
N GLU A 68 18.70 -11.58 22.38
CA GLU A 68 18.46 -10.26 21.77
C GLU A 68 19.74 -9.69 21.12
N LEU A 69 20.88 -9.88 21.78
CA LEU A 69 22.19 -9.42 21.30
C LEU A 69 22.62 -10.19 20.04
N LEU A 70 22.41 -11.51 20.03
CA LEU A 70 22.67 -12.36 18.86
C LEU A 70 21.73 -12.04 17.68
N ASP A 71 20.44 -11.83 17.96
CA ASP A 71 19.45 -11.44 16.96
C ASP A 71 19.79 -10.07 16.37
N LYS A 72 20.22 -9.11 17.21
CA LYS A 72 20.69 -7.80 16.75
C LYS A 72 21.90 -7.94 15.81
N TYR A 73 22.87 -8.77 16.15
CA TYR A 73 24.03 -9.03 15.30
C TYR A 73 23.62 -9.64 13.95
N LEU A 74 22.80 -10.70 13.96
CA LEU A 74 22.31 -11.36 12.74
C LEU A 74 21.58 -10.39 11.80
N ASN A 75 20.74 -9.52 12.35
CA ASN A 75 20.04 -8.49 11.58
C ASN A 75 20.97 -7.40 11.03
N SER A 76 22.11 -7.15 11.69
CA SER A 76 23.09 -6.14 11.26
C SER A 76 24.11 -6.64 10.24
N GLN A 77 24.15 -7.95 9.93
CA GLN A 77 25.10 -8.48 8.96
C GLN A 77 24.83 -7.91 7.56
N ARG A 78 25.89 -7.43 6.90
CA ARG A 78 25.83 -6.97 5.49
C ARG A 78 25.42 -8.15 4.59
N GLY A 79 24.16 -8.15 4.15
CA GLY A 79 23.55 -9.24 3.36
C GLY A 79 22.34 -9.93 4.04
N ALA A 80 21.98 -9.55 5.27
CA ALA A 80 20.88 -10.15 6.05
C ALA A 80 19.46 -9.95 5.48
N VAL A 81 19.31 -9.32 4.31
CA VAL A 81 18.03 -9.23 3.59
C VAL A 81 17.50 -10.64 3.24
N SER A 82 18.38 -11.63 3.04
CA SER A 82 17.98 -13.02 2.79
C SER A 82 17.57 -13.79 4.05
N VAL A 83 18.07 -13.37 5.23
CA VAL A 83 17.85 -13.99 6.55
C VAL A 83 16.75 -13.26 7.34
N LEU A 84 15.82 -12.60 6.66
CA LEU A 84 14.56 -12.23 7.32
C LEU A 84 13.89 -13.52 7.79
N SER A 85 13.71 -13.66 9.11
CA SER A 85 12.99 -14.79 9.69
C SER A 85 11.64 -14.96 8.97
N LYS A 86 11.18 -16.20 8.79
CA LYS A 86 9.88 -16.49 8.15
C LYS A 86 8.77 -15.60 8.72
N THR A 87 8.80 -15.36 10.02
CA THR A 87 7.90 -14.46 10.75
C THR A 87 7.96 -13.00 10.31
N GLN A 88 9.13 -12.44 10.00
CA GLN A 88 9.25 -11.07 9.50
C GLN A 88 8.80 -10.94 8.03
N LYS A 89 9.06 -11.97 7.21
CA LYS A 89 8.50 -12.03 5.85
C LYS A 89 6.98 -12.06 5.90
N ASP A 90 6.42 -12.92 6.75
CA ASP A 90 4.97 -13.01 6.97
C ASP A 90 4.39 -11.69 7.51
N GLN A 91 5.07 -11.02 8.45
CA GLN A 91 4.67 -9.70 8.94
C GLN A 91 4.68 -8.63 7.85
N ASN A 92 5.66 -8.63 6.96
CA ASN A 92 5.70 -7.68 5.85
C ASN A 92 4.58 -7.95 4.84
N ILE A 93 4.34 -9.22 4.50
CA ILE A 93 3.21 -9.62 3.65
C ILE A 93 1.88 -9.17 4.26
N LEU A 94 1.68 -9.41 5.56
CA LEU A 94 0.48 -8.99 6.28
C LEU A 94 0.33 -7.46 6.28
N LYS A 95 1.40 -6.70 6.54
CA LYS A 95 1.39 -5.23 6.49
C LYS A 95 1.02 -4.72 5.10
N THR A 96 1.56 -5.32 4.04
CA THR A 96 1.20 -4.96 2.67
C THR A 96 -0.26 -5.28 2.36
N ARG A 97 -0.77 -6.43 2.84
CA ARG A 97 -2.17 -6.81 2.65
C ARG A 97 -3.12 -5.89 3.40
N ILE A 98 -2.78 -5.47 4.61
CA ILE A 98 -3.55 -4.48 5.39
C ILE A 98 -3.61 -3.15 4.62
N LYS A 99 -2.49 -2.63 4.13
CA LYS A 99 -2.49 -1.39 3.34
C LYS A 99 -3.34 -1.49 2.07
N LEU A 100 -3.28 -2.61 1.37
CA LEU A 100 -4.13 -2.84 0.20
C LEU A 100 -5.61 -2.85 0.57
N LEU A 101 -5.97 -3.52 1.66
CA LEU A 101 -7.34 -3.54 2.16
C LEU A 101 -7.81 -2.16 2.62
N GLU A 102 -6.95 -1.34 3.24
CA GLU A 102 -7.25 0.04 3.61
C GLU A 102 -7.54 0.91 2.38
N ILE A 103 -6.74 0.78 1.32
CA ILE A 103 -6.95 1.47 0.05
C ILE A 103 -8.27 1.02 -0.60
N GLU A 104 -8.52 -0.29 -0.68
CA GLU A 104 -9.79 -0.81 -1.22
C GLU A 104 -10.98 -0.31 -0.42
N ASN A 105 -10.87 -0.25 0.90
CA ASN A 105 -11.94 0.22 1.77
C ASN A 105 -12.18 1.73 1.61
N SER A 106 -11.11 2.52 1.49
CA SER A 106 -11.21 3.96 1.16
C SER A 106 -11.90 4.20 -0.19
N ASN A 107 -11.57 3.40 -1.20
CA ASN A 107 -12.20 3.45 -2.53
C ASN A 107 -13.69 3.06 -2.44
N LYS A 108 -14.02 2.00 -1.71
CA LYS A 108 -15.41 1.57 -1.47
C LYS A 108 -16.21 2.65 -0.73
N ALA A 109 -15.66 3.24 0.33
CA ALA A 109 -16.30 4.32 1.07
C ALA A 109 -16.55 5.56 0.19
N THR A 110 -15.60 5.90 -0.68
CA THR A 110 -15.77 6.98 -1.66
C THR A 110 -16.86 6.66 -2.67
N LYS A 111 -16.95 5.41 -3.15
CA LYS A 111 -18.01 4.96 -4.05
C LYS A 111 -19.38 5.01 -3.37
N ILE A 112 -19.49 4.57 -2.11
CA ILE A 112 -20.72 4.66 -1.33
C ILE A 112 -21.16 6.12 -1.18
N ARG A 113 -20.28 7.03 -0.78
CA ARG A 113 -20.63 8.46 -0.67
C ARG A 113 -21.11 9.06 -1.98
N ARG A 114 -20.52 8.68 -3.11
CA ARG A 114 -20.97 9.12 -4.45
C ARG A 114 -22.36 8.58 -4.77
N LEU A 115 -22.63 7.32 -4.47
CA LEU A 115 -23.94 6.70 -4.67
C LEU A 115 -25.00 7.29 -3.74
N GLU A 116 -24.66 7.56 -2.48
CA GLU A 116 -25.54 8.24 -1.53
C GLU A 116 -25.89 9.66 -2.01
N ALA A 117 -24.90 10.42 -2.50
CA ALA A 117 -25.12 11.74 -3.09
C ALA A 117 -25.98 11.67 -4.37
N ALA A 118 -25.77 10.67 -5.22
CA ALA A 118 -26.59 10.45 -6.41
C ALA A 118 -28.04 10.09 -6.04
N LEU A 119 -28.24 9.25 -5.03
CA LEU A 119 -29.57 8.87 -4.53
C LEU A 119 -30.28 10.03 -3.83
N SER A 120 -29.57 10.87 -3.07
CA SER A 120 -30.15 12.07 -2.47
C SER A 120 -30.58 13.07 -3.53
N ASN A 121 -29.82 13.18 -4.62
CA ASN A 121 -30.19 14.02 -5.76
C ASN A 121 -31.38 13.42 -6.51
N LEU A 122 -31.44 12.10 -6.70
CA LEU A 122 -32.58 11.42 -7.35
C LEU A 122 -33.89 11.58 -6.59
N THR A 123 -33.85 11.52 -5.26
CA THR A 123 -35.04 11.70 -4.40
C THR A 123 -35.53 13.15 -4.33
N GLN A 124 -34.68 14.12 -4.68
CA GLN A 124 -35.08 15.52 -4.91
C GLN A 124 -35.53 15.80 -6.36
N SER A 125 -35.29 14.87 -7.29
CA SER A 125 -35.58 14.99 -8.72
C SER A 125 -36.91 14.33 -9.10
N ALA A 126 -38.01 14.72 -8.46
CA ALA A 126 -39.32 14.54 -9.09
C ALA A 126 -39.47 15.65 -10.15
N ASP A 127 -39.48 15.26 -11.42
CA ASP A 127 -39.49 16.11 -12.62
C ASP A 127 -38.26 17.02 -12.80
N ILE A 128 -37.19 16.47 -13.39
CA ILE A 128 -36.15 17.29 -14.02
C ILE A 128 -36.13 16.98 -15.50
N THR A 129 -36.92 17.73 -16.26
CA THR A 129 -36.53 18.08 -17.63
C THR A 129 -35.23 18.89 -17.48
N PRO A 130 -34.07 18.44 -17.98
CA PRO A 130 -32.84 19.22 -17.82
C PRO A 130 -33.04 20.59 -18.48
N PRO A 131 -32.71 21.71 -17.79
CA PRO A 131 -32.83 23.01 -18.39
C PRO A 131 -31.93 23.08 -19.64
N PRO A 132 -32.34 23.78 -20.71
CA PRO A 132 -31.47 24.03 -21.84
C PRO A 132 -30.19 24.69 -21.32
N LEU A 133 -29.03 24.14 -21.69
CA LEU A 133 -27.76 24.81 -21.45
C LEU A 133 -27.74 26.04 -22.36
N GLU A 134 -27.94 27.22 -21.78
CA GLU A 134 -27.65 28.48 -22.47
C GLU A 134 -26.14 28.49 -22.77
N ALA A 135 -25.80 28.46 -24.06
CA ALA A 135 -24.42 28.59 -24.49
C ALA A 135 -23.92 29.99 -24.08
N PRO A 136 -22.75 30.12 -23.43
CA PRO A 136 -22.16 31.43 -23.21
C PRO A 136 -21.96 32.12 -24.57
N GLU A 137 -22.37 33.38 -24.68
CA GLU A 137 -22.11 34.20 -25.87
C GLU A 137 -20.60 34.22 -26.12
N VAL A 138 -20.17 33.53 -27.19
CA VAL A 138 -18.76 33.44 -27.56
C VAL A 138 -18.36 34.77 -28.17
N ASP A 139 -17.61 35.56 -27.41
CA ASP A 139 -16.99 36.80 -27.86
C ASP A 139 -16.05 36.48 -29.05
N GLY A 140 -16.39 36.98 -30.23
CA GLY A 140 -15.98 36.44 -31.54
C GLY A 140 -14.52 36.64 -31.98
N SER A 141 -13.53 36.33 -31.15
CA SER A 141 -12.10 36.47 -31.53
C SER A 141 -11.27 35.19 -31.58
N ARG A 142 -11.84 34.02 -31.25
CA ARG A 142 -11.21 32.71 -31.49
C ARG A 142 -12.08 31.85 -32.38
N ASN A 143 -11.44 31.05 -33.22
CA ASN A 143 -12.10 30.10 -34.12
C ASN A 143 -12.78 29.02 -33.26
N SER A 144 -14.01 29.30 -32.82
CA SER A 144 -14.81 28.49 -31.88
C SER A 144 -14.89 27.01 -32.28
N TYR A 145 -14.80 26.75 -33.58
CA TYR A 145 -14.76 25.41 -34.15
C TYR A 145 -13.45 24.66 -33.86
N ASP A 146 -12.29 25.32 -33.91
CA ASP A 146 -11.00 24.68 -33.65
C ASP A 146 -10.84 24.34 -32.16
N ASP A 147 -11.32 25.22 -31.29
CA ASP A 147 -11.36 25.00 -29.84
C ASP A 147 -12.31 23.85 -29.49
N PHE A 148 -13.50 23.81 -30.08
CA PHE A 148 -14.43 22.68 -29.95
C PHE A 148 -13.81 21.37 -30.45
N THR A 149 -13.14 21.40 -31.60
CA THR A 149 -12.50 20.21 -32.19
C THR A 149 -11.37 19.68 -31.30
N CYS A 150 -10.59 20.57 -30.69
CA CYS A 150 -9.57 20.18 -29.70
C CYS A 150 -10.21 19.52 -28.47
N THR A 151 -11.28 20.10 -27.92
CA THR A 151 -12.00 19.52 -26.78
C THR A 151 -12.65 18.18 -27.12
N ALA A 152 -13.25 18.05 -28.30
CA ALA A 152 -13.86 16.80 -28.76
C ALA A 152 -12.82 15.69 -28.92
N ASN A 153 -11.65 15.99 -29.49
CA ASN A 153 -10.54 15.03 -29.59
C ASN A 153 -10.01 14.61 -28.20
N LEU A 154 -9.93 15.53 -27.24
CA LEU A 154 -9.58 15.20 -25.86
C LEU A 154 -10.60 14.25 -25.23
N VAL A 155 -11.89 14.51 -25.41
CA VAL A 155 -12.96 13.64 -24.91
C VAL A 155 -12.86 12.25 -25.53
N LEU A 156 -12.61 12.15 -26.83
CA LEU A 156 -12.40 10.88 -27.52
C LEU A 156 -11.24 10.08 -26.92
N ALA A 157 -10.07 10.73 -26.73
CA ALA A 157 -8.91 10.09 -26.14
C ALA A 157 -9.16 9.62 -24.69
N LEU A 158 -9.95 10.36 -23.92
CA LEU A 158 -10.35 9.96 -22.57
C LEU A 158 -11.29 8.75 -22.58
N LEU A 159 -12.22 8.70 -23.54
CA LEU A 159 -13.13 7.56 -23.69
C LEU A 159 -12.39 6.28 -24.09
N GLU A 160 -11.39 6.37 -24.95
CA GLU A 160 -10.54 5.22 -25.33
C GLU A 160 -9.74 4.65 -24.14
N LEU A 161 -9.38 5.49 -23.18
CA LEU A 161 -8.62 5.10 -21.99
C LEU A 161 -9.50 4.54 -20.87
N LEU A 162 -10.81 4.76 -20.91
CA LEU A 162 -11.76 4.36 -19.87
C LEU A 162 -12.46 3.05 -20.26
N PRO A 163 -12.01 1.88 -19.75
CA PRO A 163 -12.68 0.62 -20.03
C PRO A 163 -14.10 0.63 -19.47
N GLY A 164 -15.06 0.27 -20.32
CA GLY A 164 -16.49 0.16 -19.98
C GLY A 164 -17.33 1.38 -20.27
N VAL A 165 -16.76 2.49 -20.77
CA VAL A 165 -17.57 3.63 -21.22
C VAL A 165 -17.82 3.52 -22.72
N ILE A 166 -19.10 3.40 -23.12
CA ILE A 166 -19.51 3.20 -24.50
C ILE A 166 -20.33 4.40 -24.98
N VAL A 167 -20.06 4.84 -26.21
CA VAL A 167 -20.87 5.86 -26.89
C VAL A 167 -22.01 5.18 -27.65
N ASP A 168 -23.25 5.33 -27.17
CA ASP A 168 -24.44 4.88 -27.88
C ASP A 168 -24.86 5.95 -28.90
N SER A 169 -24.42 5.74 -30.13
CA SER A 169 -24.72 6.64 -31.26
C SER A 169 -26.21 6.68 -31.64
N LYS A 170 -26.99 5.64 -31.32
CA LYS A 170 -28.44 5.61 -31.65
C LYS A 170 -29.24 6.43 -30.67
N ARG A 171 -28.91 6.33 -29.38
CA ARG A 171 -29.57 7.07 -28.30
C ARG A 171 -28.94 8.43 -28.04
N ARG A 172 -27.82 8.74 -28.70
CA ARG A 172 -27.01 9.96 -28.51
C ARG A 172 -26.60 10.17 -27.06
N VAL A 173 -26.17 9.09 -26.40
CA VAL A 173 -25.76 9.10 -24.99
C VAL A 173 -24.42 8.40 -24.81
N ILE A 174 -23.73 8.71 -23.72
CA ILE A 174 -22.55 7.99 -23.25
C ILE A 174 -22.96 7.17 -22.04
N ILE A 175 -22.64 5.87 -22.04
CA ILE A 175 -23.12 4.88 -21.07
C ILE A 175 -21.91 4.24 -20.38
N ASP A 176 -22.00 4.00 -19.07
CA ASP A 176 -21.08 3.15 -18.33
C ASP A 176 -21.64 1.71 -18.25
N GLU A 177 -21.01 0.80 -18.98
CA GLU A 177 -21.32 -0.63 -19.05
C GLU A 177 -20.99 -1.36 -17.73
N HIS A 178 -20.07 -0.83 -16.93
CA HIS A 178 -19.68 -1.43 -15.64
C HIS A 178 -20.52 -0.94 -14.46
N SER A 179 -21.56 -0.15 -14.73
CA SER A 179 -22.51 0.27 -13.70
C SER A 179 -23.36 -0.90 -13.19
N LEU A 180 -23.82 -0.81 -11.94
CA LEU A 180 -24.65 -1.83 -11.30
C LEU A 180 -26.01 -2.05 -12.01
N SER A 181 -26.46 -1.10 -12.83
CA SER A 181 -27.70 -1.15 -13.60
C SER A 181 -27.50 -1.56 -15.06
N SER A 182 -26.28 -1.97 -15.47
CA SER A 182 -25.92 -2.42 -16.81
C SER A 182 -26.14 -1.40 -17.94
N ASN A 183 -26.45 -0.13 -17.63
CA ASN A 183 -26.65 0.94 -18.61
C ASN A 183 -26.81 2.30 -17.90
N ASP A 184 -25.87 2.69 -17.04
CA ASP A 184 -25.98 4.01 -16.39
C ASP A 184 -25.54 5.11 -17.37
N VAL A 185 -26.38 6.13 -17.54
CA VAL A 185 -26.16 7.18 -18.54
C VAL A 185 -25.23 8.23 -17.92
N VAL A 186 -24.00 8.27 -18.42
CA VAL A 186 -22.96 9.22 -17.99
C VAL A 186 -23.20 10.60 -18.59
N ALA A 187 -23.64 10.66 -19.85
CA ALA A 187 -24.00 11.91 -20.52
C ALA A 187 -25.22 11.71 -21.42
N THR A 188 -26.23 12.56 -21.21
CA THR A 188 -27.48 12.60 -21.97
C THR A 188 -27.33 13.39 -23.28
N GLU A 189 -28.32 13.31 -24.16
CA GLU A 189 -28.29 13.93 -25.51
C GLU A 189 -28.00 15.45 -25.49
N ASN A 190 -28.45 16.16 -24.46
CA ASN A 190 -28.17 17.59 -24.30
C ASN A 190 -26.67 17.93 -24.16
N LEU A 191 -25.86 17.00 -23.64
CA LEU A 191 -24.42 17.17 -23.44
C LEU A 191 -23.62 16.43 -24.52
N ALA A 192 -24.00 15.20 -24.82
CA ALA A 192 -23.28 14.34 -25.75
C ALA A 192 -23.67 14.56 -27.22
N GLY A 193 -24.84 15.16 -27.50
CA GLY A 193 -25.39 15.31 -28.84
C GLY A 193 -24.45 16.03 -29.82
N PRO A 194 -23.95 17.24 -29.52
CA PRO A 194 -23.02 17.95 -30.40
C PRO A 194 -21.72 17.17 -30.67
N PHE A 195 -21.18 16.50 -29.64
CA PHE A 195 -19.99 15.67 -29.74
C PHE A 195 -20.23 14.43 -30.63
N ILE A 196 -21.33 13.72 -30.42
CA ILE A 196 -21.70 12.53 -31.20
C ILE A 196 -21.99 12.91 -32.66
N ASN A 197 -22.68 14.02 -32.90
CA ASN A 197 -22.91 14.52 -34.27
C ASN A 197 -21.60 14.86 -34.98
N TRP A 198 -20.65 15.49 -34.28
CA TRP A 198 -19.31 15.74 -34.81
C TRP A 198 -18.56 14.44 -35.11
N MET A 199 -18.58 13.47 -34.19
CA MET A 199 -17.93 12.16 -34.36
C MET A 199 -18.48 11.41 -35.59
N LEU A 200 -19.81 11.35 -35.73
CA LEU A 200 -20.47 10.73 -36.89
C LEU A 200 -20.16 11.46 -38.20
N SER A 201 -20.00 12.79 -38.16
CA SER A 201 -19.63 13.57 -39.34
C SER A 201 -18.18 13.35 -39.75
N ARG A 202 -17.30 12.98 -38.81
CA ARG A 202 -15.89 12.66 -39.07
C ARG A 202 -15.72 11.28 -39.71
N ASP A 203 -16.46 10.29 -39.24
CA ASP A 203 -16.34 8.89 -39.71
C ASP A 203 -17.08 8.63 -41.03
N ALA A 204 -17.85 9.61 -41.53
CA ALA A 204 -18.53 9.56 -42.84
C ALA A 204 -17.67 10.07 -44.02
N LEU A 205 -16.46 10.57 -43.73
CA LEU A 205 -15.44 11.02 -44.69
C LEU A 205 -14.34 9.97 -44.84
#